data_AF-A0A7X0D1N0-F1
#
_entry.id   AF-A0A7X0D1N0-F1
#
_cell.length_a   1.000
_cell.length_b   1.000
_cell.length_c   1.000
_cell.angle_alpha   90.00
_cell.angle_beta   90.00
_cell.angle_gamma   90.00
#
_symmetry.space_group_name_H-M   'P 1'
#
loop_
_entity.id
_entity.type
_entity.pdbx_description
1 polymer ?
#
loop_
_entity_poly.entity_id
_entity_poly.type
_entity_poly.pdbx_seq_one_letter_code
_entity_poly.pdbx_strand_id
1 'polypeptide(L)' 'MSWNPAIGSGCPDDVGVDAIEKMVVPCARNFGGFEVRRALPAPNRQMVGPFIFFGQACPAG' A
#
# COMPACT_ATOMS: atom_id res chain seq x y z
N MET A 1 8.93 -7.64 21.90
CA MET A 1 8.18 -6.76 20.98
C MET A 1 8.74 -5.35 21.12
N SER A 2 9.58 -4.90 20.19
CA SER A 2 10.08 -3.51 20.21
C SER A 2 9.06 -2.61 19.52
N TRP A 3 8.47 -1.70 20.29
CA TRP A 3 7.76 -0.53 19.78
C TRP A 3 8.69 0.23 18.82
N ASN A 4 8.25 0.54 17.59
CA ASN A 4 9.00 1.40 16.68
C ASN A 4 8.60 2.85 16.98
N PRO A 5 9.43 3.64 17.69
CA PRO A 5 9.09 5.03 17.97
C PRO A 5 9.02 5.71 16.62
N ALA A 6 7.92 6.42 16.38
CA ALA A 6 7.68 7.13 15.14
C ALA A 6 8.99 7.71 14.61
N ILE A 7 9.43 7.19 13.45
CA ILE A 7 10.41 7.84 12.59
C ILE A 7 9.98 9.29 12.60
N GLY A 8 10.79 10.17 13.20
CA GLY A 8 10.42 11.57 13.35
C GLY A 8 9.98 12.04 11.97
N SER A 9 8.73 12.47 11.84
CA SER A 9 8.26 12.94 10.54
C SER A 9 9.09 14.18 10.25
N GLY A 10 10.14 14.03 9.45
CA GLY A 10 10.82 15.17 8.85
C GLY A 10 9.79 16.04 8.15
N CYS A 11 10.12 17.30 7.86
CA CYS A 11 9.21 18.08 7.03
C CYS A 11 8.95 17.27 5.74
N PRO A 12 7.70 17.12 5.29
CA PRO A 12 7.41 16.35 4.07
C PRO A 12 8.20 16.86 2.86
N ASP A 13 8.63 18.12 2.90
CA ASP A 13 9.48 18.78 1.91
C ASP A 13 10.96 18.33 1.97
N ASP A 14 11.45 17.84 3.12
CA ASP A 14 12.81 17.29 3.26
C ASP A 14 12.91 15.87 2.69
N VAL A 15 11.79 15.15 2.64
CA VAL A 15 11.68 13.80 2.08
C VAL A 15 11.31 13.95 0.61
N GLY A 16 12.31 14.24 -0.23
CA GLY A 16 12.12 14.40 -1.66
C GLY A 16 11.45 13.20 -2.33
N VAL A 17 10.85 13.42 -3.50
CA VAL A 17 10.15 12.38 -4.30
C VAL A 17 10.99 11.11 -4.55
N ASP A 18 12.32 11.23 -4.54
CA ASP A 18 13.25 10.11 -4.67
C ASP A 18 13.20 9.11 -3.49
N ALA A 19 12.61 9.49 -2.36
CA ALA A 19 12.38 8.58 -1.24
C ALA A 19 11.28 7.54 -1.51
N ILE A 20 10.45 7.74 -2.54
CA ILE A 20 9.42 6.80 -2.95
C ILE A 20 10.08 5.65 -3.72
N GLU A 21 10.32 4.53 -3.03
CA GLU A 21 10.93 3.35 -3.65
C GLU A 21 10.05 2.77 -4.77
N LYS A 22 8.72 2.84 -4.61
CA LYS A 22 7.79 2.21 -5.55
C LYS A 22 6.39 2.80 -5.55
N MET A 23 5.91 3.15 -6.74
CA MET A 23 4.50 3.43 -6.99
C MET A 23 3.78 2.17 -7.50
N VAL A 24 2.64 1.85 -6.90
CA VAL A 24 1.77 0.75 -7.33
C VAL A 24 0.41 1.33 -7.70
N VAL A 25 -0.06 1.03 -8.92
CA VAL A 25 -1.43 1.34 -9.35
C VAL A 25 -2.29 0.09 -9.16
N PRO A 26 -3.25 0.09 -8.22
CA PRO A 26 -4.08 -1.08 -7.94
C PRO A 26 -5.01 -1.42 -9.10
N CYS A 27 -5.00 -2.69 -9.53
CA CYS A 27 -5.99 -3.18 -10.49
C CYS A 27 -7.27 -3.62 -9.78
N ALA A 28 -8.41 -3.22 -10.32
CA ALA A 28 -9.73 -3.67 -9.89
C ALA A 28 -10.01 -5.11 -10.34
N ARG A 29 -10.63 -5.90 -9.46
CA ARG A 29 -11.17 -7.22 -9.77
C ARG A 29 -12.55 -7.37 -9.16
N ASN A 30 -13.47 -7.97 -9.91
CA ASN A 30 -14.80 -8.28 -9.43
C ASN A 30 -14.78 -9.56 -8.58
N PHE A 31 -15.44 -9.51 -7.43
CA PHE A 31 -15.60 -10.60 -6.47
C PHE A 31 -17.08 -10.77 -6.10
N GLY A 32 -17.93 -10.95 -7.11
CA GLY A 32 -19.32 -11.38 -6.89
C GLY A 32 -20.14 -10.41 -6.04
N GLY A 33 -20.20 -9.14 -6.47
CA GLY A 33 -20.92 -8.07 -5.76
C GLY A 33 -20.00 -7.06 -5.05
N PHE A 34 -18.69 -7.28 -5.10
CA PHE A 34 -17.68 -6.30 -4.68
C PHE A 34 -16.66 -6.07 -5.79
N GLU A 35 -16.20 -4.83 -5.91
CA GLU A 35 -14.96 -4.51 -6.62
C GLU A 35 -13.84 -4.40 -5.59
N VAL A 36 -12.77 -5.17 -5.79
CA VAL A 36 -11.58 -5.13 -4.95
C VAL A 36 -10.42 -4.54 -5.74
N ARG A 37 -9.80 -3.49 -5.20
CA ARG A 37 -8.57 -2.88 -5.73
C ARG A 37 -7.41 -3.22 -4.82
N ARG A 38 -6.49 -4.06 -5.28
CA ARG A 38 -5.36 -4.57 -4.47
C ARG A 38 -4.07 -3.86 -4.81
N ALA A 39 -3.40 -3.31 -3.80
CA ALA A 39 -2.05 -2.76 -3.92
C ALA A 39 -0.97 -3.78 -3.52
N LEU A 40 -1.31 -4.78 -2.70
CA LEU A 40 -0.45 -5.93 -2.39
C LEU A 40 -1.23 -7.26 -2.49
N PRO A 41 -0.60 -8.34 -3.00
CA PRO A 41 0.72 -8.37 -3.60
C PRO A 41 0.74 -7.69 -4.99
N ALA A 42 1.85 -7.04 -5.32
CA ALA A 42 2.10 -6.42 -6.62
C ALA A 42 3.34 -7.02 -7.30
N PRO A 43 3.49 -6.90 -8.63
CA PRO A 43 4.71 -7.32 -9.32
C PRO A 43 5.94 -6.71 -8.65
N ASN A 44 6.93 -7.51 -8.29
CA ASN A 44 8.15 -7.08 -7.59
C ASN A 44 7.91 -6.34 -6.24
N ARG A 45 6.77 -6.55 -5.59
CA ARG A 45 6.51 -6.11 -4.20
C ARG A 45 5.43 -7.00 -3.57
N GLN A 46 5.88 -8.07 -2.93
CA GLN A 46 4.95 -9.02 -2.30
C GLN A 46 4.52 -8.57 -0.90
N MET A 47 5.37 -7.81 -0.19
CA MET A 47 5.13 -7.37 1.19
C MET A 47 5.66 -5.95 1.41
N VAL A 48 5.11 -5.25 2.41
CA VAL A 48 5.64 -4.00 2.96
C VAL A 48 5.62 -4.12 4.48
N GLY A 49 6.79 -4.10 5.12
CA GLY A 49 6.90 -4.40 6.54
C GLY A 49 6.22 -5.75 6.89
N PRO A 50 5.31 -5.79 7.88
CA PRO A 50 4.60 -7.02 8.25
C PRO A 50 3.38 -7.34 7.35
N PHE A 51 3.08 -6.53 6.34
CA PHE A 51 1.85 -6.64 5.57
C PHE A 51 2.07 -7.37 4.23
N ILE A 52 1.32 -8.45 4.02
CA ILE A 52 1.34 -9.28 2.79
C ILE A 52 0.14 -9.02 1.87
N PHE A 53 -0.84 -8.27 2.36
CA PHE A 53 -2.07 -7.96 1.65
C PHE A 53 -2.50 -6.53 1.99
N PHE A 54 -2.88 -5.77 0.96
CA PHE A 54 -3.45 -4.43 1.13
C PHE A 54 -4.37 -4.15 -0.06
N GLY A 55 -5.60 -3.77 0.23
CA GLY A 55 -6.59 -3.47 -0.79
C GLY A 55 -7.82 -2.82 -0.22
N GLN A 56 -8.58 -2.17 -1.11
CA GLN A 56 -9.87 -1.59 -0.82
C GLN A 56 -10.96 -2.46 -1.44
N ALA A 57 -11.97 -2.80 -0.66
CA ALA A 57 -13.19 -3.45 -1.12
C ALA A 57 -14.33 -2.44 -1.10
N CYS A 58 -15.03 -2.29 -2.23
CA CYS A 58 -16.22 -1.48 -2.33
C CYS A 58 -17.36 -2.34 -2.91
N PRO A 59 -18.63 -2.05 -2.56
CA PRO A 59 -19.76 -2.65 -3.25
C PRO A 59 -19.60 -2.46 -4.75
N ALA A 60 -19.85 -3.53 -5.51
CA ALA A 60 -19.98 -3.41 -6.95
C ALA A 60 -21.30 -2.69 -7.23
N GLY A 61 -21.22 -1.58 -7.98
CA GLY A 61 -22.38 -0.91 -8.55
C GLY A 61 -22.97 -1.68 -9.73
#